data_AF-A0A1H4KS14-F1
#
_entry.id   AF-A0A1H4KS14-F1
#
_cell.length_a   1.000
_cell.length_b   1.000
_cell.length_c   1.000
_cell.angle_alpha   90.00
_cell.angle_beta   90.00
_cell.angle_gamma   90.00
#
_symmetry.space_group_name_H-M   'P 1'
#
loop_
_entity.id
_entity.type
_entity.pdbx_description
1 polymer ?
#
loop_
_entity_poly.entity_id
_entity_poly.type
_entity_poly.pdbx_seq_one_letter_code
_entity_poly.pdbx_strand_id
1 'polypeptide(L)'
;MARSTSLTSALVSVGYEGRSAKELVDRLKLENVQVLVDVRLTPLSRKPGLSKTKLAAALRAVGIEYVHYKALGNPKDNRDGFRHGAPESRDRFREVLGTAEATDALQHVVELLDGGVVALLCFERDHSTCHRNLVVDALRETCPDIAVVHV
;
A
#
# COMPACT_ATOMS: atom_id res chain seq x y z
N MET A 1 -29.38 -13.08 -16.93
CA MET A 1 -28.67 -11.95 -16.31
C MET A 1 -28.50 -12.24 -14.83
N ALA A 2 -27.41 -12.90 -14.46
CA ALA A 2 -27.09 -13.13 -13.05
C ALA A 2 -26.35 -11.88 -12.55
N ARG A 3 -26.97 -11.14 -11.63
CA ARG A 3 -26.26 -10.15 -10.82
C ARG A 3 -25.30 -10.92 -9.93
N SER A 4 -24.04 -10.97 -10.33
CA SER A 4 -22.94 -11.47 -9.51
C SER A 4 -22.94 -10.68 -8.20
N THR A 5 -22.97 -11.38 -7.07
CA THR A 5 -22.75 -10.80 -5.74
C THR A 5 -21.41 -10.08 -5.77
N SER A 6 -21.45 -8.75 -5.86
CA SER A 6 -20.28 -7.89 -5.80
C SER A 6 -19.60 -8.13 -4.45
N LEU A 7 -18.48 -8.85 -4.47
CA LEU A 7 -17.47 -8.68 -3.44
C LEU A 7 -17.02 -7.24 -3.61
N THR A 8 -17.40 -6.35 -2.69
CA THR A 8 -16.86 -5.00 -2.67
C THR A 8 -15.34 -5.10 -2.60
N SER A 9 -14.65 -4.65 -3.66
CA SER A 9 -13.19 -4.55 -3.67
C SER A 9 -12.74 -3.77 -2.43
N ALA A 10 -11.81 -4.36 -1.69
CA ALA A 10 -11.37 -3.82 -0.40
C ALA A 10 -9.88 -3.53 -0.43
N LEU A 11 -9.53 -2.33 0.03
CA LEU A 11 -8.16 -1.86 0.18
C LEU A 11 -7.80 -1.78 1.66
N VAL A 12 -6.75 -2.50 2.04
CA VAL A 12 -6.18 -2.44 3.37
C VAL A 12 -4.98 -1.49 3.37
N SER A 13 -4.99 -0.46 4.19
CA SER A 13 -3.86 0.46 4.34
C SER A 13 -3.10 0.12 5.63
N VAL A 14 -1.89 -0.42 5.51
CA VAL A 14 -1.14 -0.96 6.66
C VAL A 14 0.24 -0.32 6.83
N GLY A 15 0.55 0.01 8.09
CA GLY A 15 1.88 0.44 8.53
C GLY A 15 2.52 -0.58 9.48
N TYR A 16 3.79 -0.93 9.26
CA TYR A 16 4.49 -1.92 10.11
C TYR A 16 5.31 -1.32 11.26
N GLU A 17 5.30 -0.01 11.46
CA GLU A 17 5.89 0.64 12.64
C GLU A 17 5.31 0.04 13.94
N GLY A 18 6.17 -0.25 14.91
CA GLY A 18 5.80 -1.01 16.11
C GLY A 18 5.33 -2.47 15.90
N ARG A 19 5.37 -3.05 14.70
CA ARG A 19 5.08 -4.47 14.44
C ARG A 19 6.32 -5.29 14.05
N SER A 20 6.29 -6.57 14.35
CA SER A 20 7.13 -7.62 13.78
C SER A 20 6.59 -8.10 12.43
N ALA A 21 7.40 -8.87 11.69
CA ALA A 21 6.95 -9.51 10.45
C ALA A 21 5.77 -10.48 10.69
N LYS A 22 5.79 -11.21 11.81
CA LYS A 22 4.71 -12.13 12.18
C LYS A 22 3.40 -11.39 12.43
N GLU A 23 3.41 -10.33 13.24
CA GLU A 23 2.20 -9.54 13.51
C GLU A 23 1.64 -8.88 12.25
N LEU A 24 2.51 -8.45 11.33
CA LEU A 24 2.07 -7.94 10.03
C LEU A 24 1.36 -9.04 9.23
N VAL A 25 1.98 -10.22 9.07
CA VAL A 25 1.41 -11.34 8.32
C VAL A 25 0.09 -11.81 8.94
N ASP A 26 0.03 -11.94 10.27
CA ASP A 26 -1.19 -12.34 10.97
C ASP A 26 -2.31 -11.32 10.74
N ARG A 27 -2.01 -10.01 10.75
CA ARG A 27 -3.02 -8.99 10.46
C ARG A 27 -3.51 -9.08 9.02
N LEU A 28 -2.62 -9.25 8.03
CA LEU A 28 -3.02 -9.37 6.63
C LEU A 28 -3.92 -10.58 6.38
N LYS A 29 -3.66 -11.70 7.06
CA LYS A 29 -4.53 -12.88 7.02
C LYS A 29 -5.91 -12.60 7.60
N LEU A 30 -6.00 -11.87 8.71
CA LEU A 30 -7.27 -11.51 9.33
C LEU A 30 -8.15 -10.67 8.39
N GLU A 31 -7.52 -9.81 7.58
CA GLU A 31 -8.21 -9.01 6.56
C GLU A 31 -8.44 -9.76 5.24
N ASN A 32 -8.07 -11.04 5.15
CA ASN A 32 -8.15 -11.84 3.92
C ASN A 32 -7.41 -11.22 2.72
N VAL A 33 -6.30 -10.51 2.98
CA VAL A 33 -5.47 -9.92 1.92
C VAL A 33 -4.92 -11.02 1.02
N GLN A 34 -5.09 -10.85 -0.29
CA GLN A 34 -4.53 -11.75 -1.30
C GLN A 34 -3.22 -11.20 -1.87
N VAL A 35 -3.11 -9.88 -2.01
CA VAL A 35 -1.93 -9.22 -2.57
C VAL A 35 -1.49 -8.07 -1.66
N LEU A 36 -0.22 -8.08 -1.27
CA LEU A 36 0.42 -6.94 -0.62
C LEU A 36 1.23 -6.15 -1.65
N VAL A 37 0.84 -4.89 -1.84
CA VAL A 37 1.54 -3.89 -2.63
C VAL A 37 2.41 -3.06 -1.72
N ASP A 38 3.72 -3.23 -1.85
CA ASP A 38 4.71 -2.42 -1.16
C ASP A 38 4.91 -1.09 -1.90
N VAL A 39 4.56 0.02 -1.24
CA VAL A 39 4.71 1.38 -1.78
C VAL A 39 5.93 2.09 -1.20
N ARG A 40 6.89 1.37 -0.61
CA ARG A 40 8.16 1.96 -0.18
C ARG A 40 9.02 2.24 -1.41
N LEU A 41 9.56 3.46 -1.52
CA LEU A 41 10.57 3.77 -2.56
C LEU A 41 11.76 2.81 -2.49
N THR A 42 12.16 2.43 -1.28
CA THR A 42 13.23 1.46 -1.05
C THR A 42 12.74 0.46 0.01
N PRO A 43 12.43 -0.79 -0.37
CA PRO A 43 11.81 -1.78 0.52
C PRO A 43 12.85 -2.48 1.41
N LEU A 44 13.67 -1.66 2.07
CA LEU A 44 14.62 -2.06 3.09
C LEU A 44 14.02 -1.81 4.48
N SER A 45 14.39 -2.65 5.43
CA SER A 45 13.98 -2.50 6.83
C SER A 45 15.07 -3.03 7.75
N ARG A 46 15.28 -2.34 8.87
CA ARG A 46 16.14 -2.81 9.97
C ARG A 46 15.41 -3.82 10.85
N LYS A 47 14.07 -3.87 10.79
CA LYS A 47 13.29 -4.85 11.53
C LYS A 47 13.42 -6.23 10.88
N PRO A 48 13.74 -7.28 11.65
CA PRO A 48 13.87 -8.64 11.12
C PRO A 48 12.62 -9.06 10.34
N GLY A 49 12.83 -9.62 9.13
CA GLY A 49 11.75 -10.16 8.29
C GLY A 49 10.99 -9.15 7.43
N LEU A 50 11.21 -7.84 7.60
CA LEU A 50 10.44 -6.79 6.89
C LEU A 50 11.17 -6.17 5.68
N SER A 51 12.33 -6.71 5.29
CA SER A 51 12.96 -6.40 4.00
C SER A 51 12.29 -7.19 2.86
N LYS A 52 12.28 -6.63 1.64
CA LYS A 52 11.60 -7.20 0.46
C LYS A 52 11.67 -8.72 0.36
N THR A 53 12.86 -9.30 0.27
CA THR A 53 13.03 -10.75 0.06
C THR A 53 12.45 -11.59 1.19
N LYS A 54 12.69 -11.19 2.45
CA LYS A 54 12.21 -11.94 3.62
C LYS A 54 10.69 -11.82 3.77
N LEU A 55 10.16 -10.61 3.56
CA LEU A 55 8.73 -10.36 3.64
C LEU A 55 7.97 -11.10 2.54
N ALA A 56 8.44 -11.02 1.28
CA ALA A 56 7.85 -11.75 0.17
C ALA A 56 7.85 -13.27 0.39
N ALA A 57 8.92 -13.83 0.98
CA ALA A 57 8.96 -15.24 1.33
C ALA A 57 7.95 -15.61 2.43
N ALA A 58 7.82 -14.78 3.47
CA ALA A 58 6.87 -15.01 4.55
C ALA A 58 5.40 -14.92 4.08
N LEU A 59 5.10 -13.96 3.21
CA LEU A 59 3.77 -13.78 2.61
C LEU A 59 3.41 -14.94 1.68
N ARG A 60 4.32 -15.33 0.79
CA ARG A 60 4.10 -16.48 -0.10
C ARG A 60 3.84 -17.78 0.66
N ALA A 61 4.50 -17.99 1.80
CA ALA A 61 4.29 -19.17 2.64
C ALA A 61 2.87 -19.28 3.21
N VAL A 62 2.10 -18.18 3.21
CA VAL A 62 0.70 -18.13 3.64
C VAL A 62 -0.26 -17.81 2.49
N GLY A 63 0.21 -17.85 1.24
CA GLY A 63 -0.62 -17.62 0.05
C GLY A 63 -0.89 -16.15 -0.28
N ILE A 64 -0.11 -15.21 0.26
CA ILE A 64 -0.23 -13.78 -0.05
C ILE A 64 0.84 -13.41 -1.08
N GLU A 65 0.43 -12.85 -2.21
CA GLU A 65 1.34 -12.33 -3.22
C GLU A 65 1.99 -11.03 -2.74
N TYR A 66 3.22 -10.78 -3.19
CA TYR A 66 3.96 -9.56 -2.89
C TYR A 66 4.33 -8.87 -4.20
N VAL A 67 3.89 -7.62 -4.35
CA VAL A 67 4.25 -6.74 -5.46
C VAL A 67 4.89 -5.48 -4.91
N HIS A 68 5.85 -4.89 -5.64
CA HIS A 68 6.54 -3.68 -5.20
C HIS A 68 6.52 -2.63 -6.31
N TYR A 69 5.88 -1.50 -6.03
CA TYR A 69 5.88 -0.34 -6.91
C TYR A 69 6.74 0.78 -6.33
N LYS A 70 7.98 0.86 -6.81
CA LYS A 70 8.87 1.97 -6.48
C LYS A 70 8.27 3.33 -6.89
N ALA A 71 7.53 3.37 -8.00
CA ALA A 71 6.89 4.59 -8.53
C ALA A 71 5.86 5.20 -7.56
N LEU A 72 5.27 4.39 -6.67
CA LEU A 72 4.34 4.84 -5.63
C LEU A 72 5.05 5.23 -4.32
N GLY A 73 6.38 5.34 -4.33
CA GLY A 73 7.19 5.57 -3.15
C GLY A 73 7.59 7.03 -2.95
N ASN A 74 7.48 7.50 -1.71
CA ASN A 74 7.88 8.88 -1.36
C ASN A 74 9.41 9.09 -1.50
N PRO A 75 9.86 10.06 -2.33
CA PRO A 75 11.26 10.47 -2.44
C PRO A 75 11.90 10.73 -1.08
N LYS A 76 13.18 10.35 -0.92
CA LYS A 76 13.87 10.39 0.39
C LYS A 76 13.88 11.79 1.01
N ASP A 77 14.16 12.79 0.18
CA ASP A 77 14.22 14.21 0.51
C ASP A 77 12.84 14.82 0.83
N ASN A 78 11.75 14.16 0.44
CA ASN A 78 10.39 14.62 0.70
C ASN A 78 9.77 14.03 1.99
N ARG A 79 10.43 13.03 2.61
CA ARG A 79 9.86 12.30 3.76
C ARG A 79 9.73 13.14 5.01
N ASP A 80 10.70 14.01 5.28
CA ASP A 80 10.70 14.81 6.51
C ASP A 80 9.58 15.84 6.49
N GLY A 81 9.35 16.52 5.35
CA GLY A 81 8.21 17.43 5.24
C GLY A 81 6.87 16.70 5.38
N PHE A 82 6.72 15.48 4.86
CA PHE A 82 5.55 14.63 5.12
C PHE A 82 5.28 14.38 6.60
N ARG A 83 6.32 14.03 7.36
CA ARG A 83 6.21 13.77 8.80
C ARG A 83 5.80 15.01 9.58
N HIS A 84 6.24 16.19 9.15
CA HIS A 84 5.90 17.47 9.77
C HIS A 84 4.61 18.08 9.20
N GLY A 85 3.91 17.40 8.29
CA GLY A 85 2.65 17.89 7.72
C GLY A 85 2.82 19.07 6.75
N ALA A 86 4.00 19.25 6.17
CA ALA A 86 4.30 20.32 5.23
C ALA A 86 3.43 20.18 3.96
N PRO A 87 2.57 21.18 3.63
CA PRO A 87 1.70 21.12 2.46
C PRO A 87 2.46 20.89 1.15
N GLU A 88 3.61 21.56 0.97
CA GLU A 88 4.46 21.45 -0.21
C GLU A 88 4.97 20.01 -0.43
N SER A 89 5.18 19.25 0.65
CA SER A 89 5.58 17.85 0.53
C SER A 89 4.45 16.99 -0.01
N ARG A 90 3.20 17.27 0.40
CA ARG A 90 2.02 16.57 -0.11
C ARG A 90 1.81 16.90 -1.58
N ASP A 91 1.92 18.16 -1.96
CA ASP A 91 1.81 18.62 -3.35
C ASP A 91 2.86 17.95 -4.23
N ARG A 92 4.12 17.97 -3.81
CA ARG A 92 5.21 17.29 -4.51
C ARG A 92 4.96 15.79 -4.70
N PHE A 93 4.35 15.11 -3.72
CA PHE A 93 4.05 13.69 -3.92
C PHE A 93 2.86 13.45 -4.84
N ARG A 94 1.90 14.38 -4.94
CA ARG A 94 0.87 14.32 -5.99
C ARG A 94 1.49 14.45 -7.37
N GLU A 95 2.52 15.29 -7.55
CA GLU A 95 3.28 15.35 -8.81
C GLU A 95 3.96 14.00 -9.12
N VAL A 96 4.52 13.32 -8.11
CA VAL A 96 5.07 11.96 -8.28
C VAL A 96 3.98 11.00 -8.75
N LEU A 97 2.78 11.05 -8.17
CA LEU A 97 1.66 10.22 -8.59
C LEU A 97 1.15 10.53 -10.00
N GLY A 98 1.38 11.75 -10.50
CA GLY A 98 1.06 12.15 -11.88
C GLY A 98 2.09 11.71 -12.92
N THR A 99 3.20 11.07 -12.54
CA THR A 99 4.14 10.50 -13.50
C THR A 99 3.54 9.30 -14.23
N ALA A 100 4.02 9.02 -15.44
CA ALA A 100 3.54 7.89 -16.24
C ALA A 100 3.72 6.55 -15.48
N GLU A 101 4.89 6.36 -14.87
CA GLU A 101 5.20 5.14 -14.13
C GLU A 101 4.33 4.95 -12.88
N ALA A 102 3.95 6.05 -12.21
CA ALA A 102 3.06 5.98 -11.06
C ALA A 102 1.61 5.73 -11.50
N THR A 103 1.18 6.34 -12.60
CA THR A 103 -0.15 6.12 -13.20
C THR A 103 -0.32 4.66 -13.61
N ASP A 104 0.67 4.08 -14.30
CA ASP A 104 0.65 2.66 -14.68
C ASP A 104 0.60 1.74 -13.45
N ALA A 105 1.36 2.09 -12.40
CA ALA A 105 1.35 1.33 -11.15
C ALA A 105 0.00 1.42 -10.43
N LEU A 106 -0.64 2.58 -10.40
CA LEU A 106 -1.98 2.76 -9.82
C LEU A 106 -3.02 1.93 -10.60
N GLN A 107 -2.97 1.95 -11.93
CA GLN A 107 -3.86 1.15 -12.76
C GLN A 107 -3.70 -0.35 -12.49
N HIS A 108 -2.47 -0.84 -12.36
CA HIS A 108 -2.26 -2.25 -12.03
C HIS A 108 -2.76 -2.58 -10.60
N VAL A 109 -2.70 -1.64 -9.64
CA VAL A 109 -3.34 -1.84 -8.32
C VAL A 109 -4.86 -1.96 -8.46
N VAL A 110 -5.49 -1.17 -9.34
CA VAL A 110 -6.92 -1.28 -9.66
C VAL A 110 -7.25 -2.65 -10.25
N GLU A 111 -6.45 -3.16 -11.18
CA GLU A 111 -6.64 -4.50 -11.74
C GLU A 111 -6.50 -5.60 -10.67
N LEU A 112 -5.58 -5.45 -9.71
CA LEU A 112 -5.44 -6.40 -8.61
C LEU A 112 -6.68 -6.41 -7.68
N LEU A 113 -7.38 -5.28 -7.56
CA LEU A 113 -8.60 -5.15 -6.76
C LEU A 113 -9.80 -5.90 -7.36
N ASP A 114 -9.76 -6.25 -8.65
CA ASP A 114 -10.74 -7.16 -9.27
C ASP A 114 -10.52 -8.61 -8.80
N GLY A 115 -9.30 -8.96 -8.39
CA GLY A 115 -8.94 -10.27 -7.83
C GLY A 115 -9.29 -10.44 -6.35
N GLY A 116 -9.61 -9.34 -5.66
CA GLY A 116 -10.12 -9.29 -4.29
C GLY A 116 -9.37 -8.30 -3.38
N VAL A 117 -8.94 -8.71 -2.18
CA VAL A 117 -8.44 -7.78 -1.15
C VAL A 117 -6.95 -7.46 -1.37
N VAL A 118 -6.64 -6.18 -1.57
CA VAL A 118 -5.28 -5.67 -1.76
C VAL A 118 -4.85 -4.85 -0.54
N ALA A 119 -3.60 -5.02 -0.09
CA ALA A 119 -3.02 -4.21 0.97
C ALA A 119 -1.93 -3.27 0.45
N LEU A 120 -1.98 -1.99 0.80
CA LEU A 120 -0.86 -1.05 0.65
C LEU A 120 0.02 -1.07 1.90
N LEU A 121 1.32 -1.30 1.73
CA LEU A 121 2.29 -1.33 2.82
C LEU A 121 3.24 -0.13 2.79
N CYS A 122 3.35 0.56 3.93
CA CYS A 122 4.46 1.48 4.22
C CYS A 122 5.02 1.26 5.65
N PHE A 123 5.96 2.10 6.07
CA PHE A 123 6.55 2.05 7.41
C PHE A 123 5.62 2.63 8.48
N GLU A 124 5.26 3.90 8.36
CA GLU A 124 4.61 4.69 9.40
C GLU A 124 3.30 4.04 9.87
N ARG A 125 3.05 3.96 11.19
CA ARG A 125 1.78 3.37 11.66
C ARG A 125 0.60 4.24 11.29
N ASP A 126 0.70 5.53 11.54
CA ASP A 126 -0.32 6.50 11.18
C ASP A 126 -0.32 6.73 9.66
N HIS A 127 -1.48 6.52 9.02
CA HIS A 127 -1.62 6.75 7.59
C HIS A 127 -1.72 8.24 7.27
N SER A 128 -2.25 9.08 8.15
CA SER A 128 -2.51 10.51 7.91
C SER A 128 -1.22 11.31 7.67
N THR A 129 -0.12 10.87 8.29
CA THR A 129 1.24 11.42 8.17
C THR A 129 2.09 10.68 7.14
N CYS A 130 1.51 9.72 6.40
CA CYS A 130 2.21 8.86 5.46
C CYS A 130 1.76 9.15 4.02
N HIS A 131 2.68 9.01 3.07
CA HIS A 131 2.36 9.17 1.64
C HIS A 131 1.34 8.14 1.15
N ARG A 132 1.24 6.98 1.81
CA ARG A 132 0.26 5.95 1.43
C ARG A 132 -1.18 6.44 1.45
N ASN A 133 -1.50 7.49 2.23
CA ASN A 133 -2.84 8.07 2.19
C ASN A 133 -3.13 8.73 0.85
N LEU A 134 -2.16 9.41 0.25
CA LEU A 134 -2.34 10.00 -1.08
C LEU A 134 -2.41 8.93 -2.17
N VAL A 135 -1.77 7.77 -1.98
CA VAL A 135 -1.97 6.61 -2.86
C VAL A 135 -3.41 6.07 -2.73
N VAL A 136 -3.93 5.95 -1.51
CA VAL A 136 -5.34 5.59 -1.27
C VAL A 136 -6.28 6.59 -1.94
N ASP A 137 -6.02 7.89 -1.79
CA ASP A 137 -6.85 8.95 -2.37
C ASP A 137 -6.86 8.85 -3.91
N ALA A 138 -5.70 8.66 -4.55
CA ALA A 138 -5.61 8.47 -5.99
C ALA A 138 -6.34 7.20 -6.49
N LEU A 139 -6.29 6.10 -5.73
CA LEU A 139 -7.06 4.89 -6.07
C LEU A 139 -8.57 5.13 -5.96
N ARG A 140 -9.03 5.94 -5.00
CA ARG A 140 -10.45 6.32 -4.86
C ARG A 140 -10.95 7.20 -6.00
N GLU A 141 -10.09 7.98 -6.64
CA GLU A 141 -10.48 8.74 -7.82
C GLU A 141 -10.84 7.81 -8.99
N THR A 142 -10.17 6.65 -9.09
CA THR A 142 -10.43 5.64 -10.13
C THR A 142 -11.51 4.63 -9.71
N CYS A 143 -11.57 4.29 -8.43
CA CYS A 143 -12.53 3.36 -7.83
C CYS A 143 -13.26 4.02 -6.65
N PRO A 144 -14.28 4.87 -6.90
CA PRO A 144 -14.94 5.65 -5.85
C PRO A 144 -15.59 4.81 -4.74
N ASP A 145 -16.07 3.61 -5.09
CA ASP A 145 -16.80 2.72 -4.17
C ASP A 145 -15.89 1.75 -3.40
N ILE A 146 -14.55 1.88 -3.53
CA ILE A 146 -13.60 1.01 -2.84
C ILE A 146 -13.72 1.15 -1.32
N ALA A 147 -13.94 0.03 -0.63
CA ALA A 147 -13.92 0.00 0.82
C ALA A 147 -12.47 0.09 1.31
N VAL A 148 -12.15 1.07 2.16
CA VAL A 148 -10.80 1.23 2.71
C VAL A 148 -10.78 0.98 4.21
N VAL A 149 -9.89 0.10 4.64
CA VAL A 149 -9.65 -0.19 6.06
C VAL A 149 -8.21 0.18 6.40
N HIS A 150 -8.01 1.05 7.40
CA HIS A 150 -6.68 1.39 7.90
C HIS A 150 -6.36 0.50 9.11
N VAL A 151 -5.25 -0.24 9.05
CA VAL A 151 -4.93 -1.29 10.02
C VAL A 151 -3.57 -1.22 10.66
#